data_AF-A0A7S3GSY5-F1
#
_entry.id   AF-A0A7S3GSY5-F1
#
_cell.length_a   1.000
_cell.length_b   1.000
_cell.length_c   1.000
_cell.angle_alpha   90.00
_cell.angle_beta   90.00
_cell.angle_gamma   90.00
#
_symmetry.space_group_name_H-M   'P 1'
#
loop_
_entity.id
_entity.type
_entity.pdbx_description
1 polymer ?
#
loop_
_entity_poly.entity_id
_entity_poly.type
_entity_poly.pdbx_seq_one_letter_code
_entity_poly.pdbx_strand_id
1 'polypeptide(L)'
;LELCEPRILAFDIECEKSPLKFPNAEVDRIFMISYMVKNQGYLIINRDVVSEDIEDFEYTPKPTFPGPFKVFNEKDEEAVLRKFVSHIQELKPHVIVTYNGDKFDWPYVETRCKKYTYLNLYSHLGIRSTAQPAATVN
;
A
#
# COMPACT_ATOMS: atom_id res chain seq x y z
N LEU A 1 -26.56 -16.18 18.03
CA LEU A 1 -26.10 -14.82 17.67
C LEU A 1 -25.25 -14.97 16.43
N GLU A 2 -25.69 -14.41 15.32
CA GLU A 2 -24.92 -14.38 14.08
C GLU A 2 -23.84 -13.29 14.22
N LEU A 3 -22.58 -13.63 13.94
CA LEU A 3 -21.47 -12.70 14.05
C LEU A 3 -21.44 -11.80 12.81
N CYS A 4 -21.27 -10.49 13.00
CA CYS A 4 -21.04 -9.57 11.90
C CYS A 4 -19.70 -9.91 11.21
N GLU A 5 -19.70 -10.00 9.87
CA GLU A 5 -18.46 -10.18 9.10
C GLU A 5 -17.82 -8.81 8.80
N PRO A 6 -16.65 -8.49 9.40
CA PRO A 6 -15.97 -7.25 9.10
C PRO A 6 -15.41 -7.24 7.67
N ARG A 7 -15.36 -6.06 7.04
CA ARG A 7 -14.56 -5.85 5.83
C ARG A 7 -13.10 -5.73 6.23
N ILE A 8 -12.31 -6.75 5.89
CA ILE A 8 -10.88 -6.81 6.17
C ILE A 8 -10.13 -6.44 4.90
N LEU A 9 -9.18 -5.50 5.01
CA LEU A 9 -8.22 -5.15 3.97
C LEU A 9 -6.83 -5.53 4.46
N ALA A 10 -6.16 -6.45 3.76
CA ALA A 10 -4.76 -6.76 4.00
C ALA A 10 -3.92 -6.10 2.91
N PHE A 11 -2.87 -5.35 3.25
CA PHE A 11 -1.98 -4.75 2.24
C PHE A 11 -0.51 -4.91 2.57
N ASP A 12 0.32 -4.77 1.53
CA ASP A 12 1.78 -4.83 1.55
C ASP A 12 2.33 -3.90 0.45
N ILE A 13 3.51 -3.30 0.67
CA ILE A 13 4.12 -2.34 -0.26
C ILE A 13 5.50 -2.81 -0.72
N GLU A 14 5.84 -2.49 -1.97
CA GLU A 14 7.18 -2.67 -2.51
C GLU A 14 7.80 -1.32 -2.85
N CYS A 15 9.04 -1.13 -2.40
CA CYS A 15 9.76 0.13 -2.50
C CYS A 15 11.10 -0.05 -3.22
N GLU A 16 11.52 0.97 -3.96
CA GLU A 16 12.89 1.05 -4.43
C GLU A 16 13.87 0.97 -3.25
N LYS A 17 15.11 0.62 -3.55
CA LYS A 17 16.20 0.73 -2.59
C LYS A 17 17.52 0.88 -3.30
N SER A 18 18.41 1.65 -2.69
CA SER A 18 19.80 1.67 -3.11
C SER A 18 20.47 0.29 -2.93
N PRO A 19 21.44 -0.09 -3.79
CA PRO A 19 22.20 -1.32 -3.62
C PRO A 19 22.81 -1.43 -2.21
N LEU A 20 22.67 -2.60 -1.60
CA LEU A 20 23.20 -2.93 -0.26
C LEU A 20 22.71 -2.04 0.90
N LYS A 21 21.64 -1.27 0.71
CA LYS A 21 20.99 -0.46 1.77
C LYS A 21 19.55 -0.90 2.02
N PHE A 22 19.02 -0.47 3.17
CA PHE A 22 17.59 -0.53 3.43
C PHE A 22 16.84 0.56 2.65
N PRO A 23 15.55 0.35 2.32
CA PRO A 23 14.70 1.38 1.72
C PRO A 23 14.63 2.64 2.59
N ASN A 24 14.65 3.81 1.96
CA ASN A 24 14.54 5.11 2.62
C ASN A 24 13.37 5.92 2.03
N ALA A 25 12.31 6.07 2.82
CA ALA A 25 11.09 6.78 2.41
C ALA A 25 11.33 8.24 1.97
N GLU A 26 12.39 8.90 2.41
CA GLU A 26 12.72 10.26 1.97
C GLU A 26 13.16 10.34 0.52
N VAL A 27 13.62 9.23 -0.09
CA VAL A 27 14.16 9.23 -1.46
C VAL A 27 13.54 8.14 -2.32
N ASP A 28 13.49 6.90 -1.83
CA ASP A 28 13.09 5.72 -2.59
C ASP A 28 11.56 5.67 -2.76
N ARG A 29 11.07 5.52 -4.00
CA ARG A 29 9.63 5.51 -4.32
C ARG A 29 8.99 4.17 -3.98
N ILE A 30 7.69 4.21 -3.65
CA ILE A 30 6.83 3.03 -3.71
C ILE A 30 6.56 2.72 -5.18
N PHE A 31 6.77 1.46 -5.58
CA PHE A 31 6.51 1.02 -6.95
C PHE A 31 5.39 0.01 -7.09
N MET A 32 5.00 -0.68 -6.01
CA MET A 32 3.78 -1.50 -5.98
C MET A 32 3.09 -1.39 -4.62
N ILE A 33 1.76 -1.43 -4.64
CA ILE A 33 0.93 -1.66 -3.45
C ILE A 33 -0.03 -2.79 -3.77
N SER A 34 0.12 -3.92 -3.09
CA SER A 34 -0.79 -5.05 -3.20
C SER A 34 -1.76 -5.05 -2.02
N TYR A 35 -3.02 -5.39 -2.26
CA TYR A 35 -3.99 -5.57 -1.17
C TYR A 35 -5.11 -6.51 -1.54
N MET A 36 -5.71 -7.13 -0.52
CA MET A 36 -6.84 -8.03 -0.65
C MET A 36 -8.02 -7.57 0.19
N VAL A 37 -9.22 -7.65 -0.39
CA VAL A 37 -10.49 -7.46 0.31
C VAL A 37 -11.48 -8.52 -0.18
N LYS A 38 -12.07 -9.29 0.74
CA LYS A 38 -13.09 -10.33 0.42
C LYS A 38 -12.69 -11.26 -0.74
N ASN A 39 -11.48 -11.83 -0.69
CA ASN A 39 -10.91 -12.72 -1.73
C ASN A 39 -10.68 -12.08 -3.11
N GLN A 40 -10.86 -10.75 -3.26
CA GLN A 40 -10.41 -10.01 -4.43
C GLN A 40 -9.06 -9.36 -4.12
N GLY A 41 -8.05 -9.71 -4.91
CA GLY A 41 -6.76 -9.05 -4.92
C GLY A 41 -6.76 -7.81 -5.82
N TYR A 42 -5.98 -6.82 -5.43
CA TYR A 42 -5.70 -5.63 -6.22
C TYR A 42 -4.21 -5.35 -6.16
N LEU A 43 -3.68 -4.84 -7.27
CA LEU A 43 -2.29 -4.44 -7.38
C LEU A 43 -2.23 -3.07 -8.05
N ILE A 44 -1.70 -2.07 -7.35
CA ILE A 44 -1.43 -0.75 -7.92
C ILE A 44 0.03 -0.68 -8.30
N ILE A 45 0.33 -0.30 -9.53
CA ILE A 45 1.67 -0.29 -10.13
C ILE A 45 2.09 1.15 -10.45
N ASN A 46 3.32 1.49 -10.09
CA ASN A 46 3.98 2.72 -10.52
C ASN A 46 4.73 2.51 -11.85
N ARG A 47 4.19 3.07 -12.94
CA ARG A 47 4.80 2.97 -14.29
C ARG A 47 6.04 3.85 -14.49
N ASP A 48 6.35 4.73 -13.53
CA ASP A 48 7.61 5.50 -13.51
C ASP A 48 8.81 4.64 -13.02
N VAL A 49 8.53 3.44 -12.49
CA VAL A 49 9.56 2.49 -12.00
C VAL A 49 9.47 1.14 -12.73
N VAL A 50 8.26 0.58 -12.85
CA VAL A 50 8.04 -0.63 -13.64
C VAL A 50 8.11 -0.24 -15.13
N SER A 51 8.62 -1.10 -16.02
CA SER A 51 8.82 -0.74 -17.44
C SER A 51 7.63 -1.02 -18.35
N GLU A 52 6.78 -1.99 -18.00
CA GLU A 52 5.60 -2.40 -18.79
C GLU A 52 4.32 -2.46 -17.96
N ASP A 53 3.17 -2.32 -18.62
CA ASP A 53 1.87 -2.50 -17.99
C ASP A 53 1.72 -3.96 -17.55
N ILE A 54 1.18 -4.18 -16.36
CA ILE A 54 0.86 -5.51 -15.86
C ILE A 54 -0.63 -5.78 -16.10
N GLU A 55 -0.94 -6.90 -16.74
CA GLU A 55 -2.31 -7.37 -16.96
C GLU A 55 -2.91 -7.98 -15.68
N ASP A 56 -4.25 -8.03 -15.61
CA ASP A 56 -4.95 -8.79 -14.57
C ASP A 56 -4.49 -10.26 -14.58
N PHE A 57 -4.28 -10.84 -13.40
CA PHE A 57 -3.73 -12.20 -13.26
C PHE A 57 -4.31 -12.93 -12.06
N GLU A 58 -3.96 -14.21 -11.92
CA GLU A 58 -4.35 -15.02 -10.77
C GLU A 58 -3.12 -15.65 -10.10
N TYR A 59 -3.04 -15.51 -8.79
CA TYR A 59 -2.08 -16.23 -7.94
C TYR A 59 -2.84 -17.00 -6.85
N THR A 60 -3.12 -18.27 -7.13
CA THR A 60 -3.82 -19.18 -6.23
C THR A 60 -2.85 -20.25 -5.73
N PRO A 61 -2.11 -20.01 -4.62
CA PRO A 61 -1.08 -20.95 -4.16
C PRO A 61 -1.66 -22.27 -3.63
N LYS A 62 -2.92 -22.27 -3.19
CA LYS A 62 -3.71 -23.46 -2.85
C LYS A 62 -5.17 -23.22 -3.21
N PRO A 63 -5.98 -24.26 -3.48
CA PRO A 63 -7.41 -24.09 -3.79
C PRO A 63 -8.21 -23.33 -2.73
N THR A 64 -7.78 -23.39 -1.45
CA THR A 64 -8.40 -22.66 -0.33
C THR A 64 -7.97 -21.19 -0.22
N PHE A 65 -7.02 -20.74 -1.05
CA PHE A 65 -6.51 -19.37 -1.07
C PHE A 65 -6.60 -18.81 -2.49
N PRO A 66 -7.83 -18.58 -3.02
CA PRO A 66 -8.00 -17.95 -4.31
C PRO A 66 -7.44 -16.53 -4.29
N GLY A 67 -6.69 -16.17 -5.34
CA GLY A 67 -6.08 -14.85 -5.46
C GLY A 67 -6.18 -14.27 -6.87
N PRO A 68 -7.40 -13.95 -7.36
CA PRO A 68 -7.53 -13.13 -8.57
C PRO A 68 -7.09 -11.69 -8.27
N PHE A 69 -6.26 -11.12 -9.12
CA PHE A 69 -5.74 -9.75 -9.00
C PHE A 69 -6.23 -8.88 -10.14
N LYS A 70 -6.87 -7.77 -9.77
CA LYS A 70 -7.13 -6.65 -10.67
C LYS A 70 -6.02 -5.62 -10.54
N VAL A 71 -5.45 -5.20 -11.67
CA VAL A 71 -4.29 -4.34 -11.71
C VAL A 71 -4.67 -2.91 -12.09
N PHE A 72 -4.03 -1.94 -11.42
CA PHE A 72 -4.11 -0.52 -11.73
C PHE A 72 -2.72 -0.02 -12.09
N ASN A 73 -2.47 0.16 -13.39
CA ASN A 73 -1.24 0.75 -13.91
C ASN A 73 -1.33 2.28 -13.83
N GLU A 74 -0.73 2.87 -12.80
CA GLU A 74 -0.74 4.32 -12.55
C GLU A 74 0.55 4.95 -13.07
N LYS A 75 0.43 6.17 -13.61
CA LYS A 75 1.53 6.86 -14.31
C LYS A 75 2.77 7.08 -13.44
N ASP A 76 2.57 7.45 -12.17
CA ASP A 76 3.60 7.88 -11.24
C ASP A 76 3.21 7.54 -9.78
N GLU A 77 4.13 7.76 -8.84
CA GLU A 77 3.90 7.44 -7.41
C GLU A 77 2.74 8.25 -6.81
N GLU A 78 2.55 9.50 -7.23
CA GLU A 78 1.44 10.35 -6.78
C GLU A 78 0.10 9.70 -7.11
N ALA A 79 -0.06 9.23 -8.34
CA ALA A 79 -1.24 8.52 -8.79
C ALA A 79 -1.43 7.18 -8.05
N VAL A 80 -0.35 6.44 -7.76
CA VAL A 80 -0.39 5.22 -6.93
C VAL A 80 -0.95 5.50 -5.53
N LEU A 81 -0.41 6.50 -4.84
CA LEU A 81 -0.83 6.85 -3.47
C LEU A 81 -2.28 7.35 -3.46
N ARG A 82 -2.64 8.20 -4.42
CA ARG A 82 -4.03 8.68 -4.57
C ARG A 82 -4.98 7.51 -4.83
N LYS A 83 -4.61 6.57 -5.70
CA LYS A 83 -5.41 5.38 -5.99
C LYS A 83 -5.62 4.54 -4.74
N PHE A 84 -4.56 4.27 -3.98
CA PHE A 84 -4.63 3.52 -2.73
C PHE A 84 -5.55 4.18 -1.69
N VAL A 85 -5.35 5.48 -1.42
CA VAL A 85 -6.19 6.23 -0.46
C VAL A 85 -7.65 6.26 -0.90
N SER A 86 -7.90 6.59 -2.17
CA SER A 86 -9.27 6.67 -2.70
C SER A 86 -10.00 5.32 -2.64
N HIS A 87 -9.30 4.22 -2.91
CA HIS A 87 -9.92 2.90 -2.90
C HIS A 87 -10.17 2.40 -1.47
N ILE A 88 -9.33 2.74 -0.49
CA ILE A 88 -9.65 2.50 0.93
C ILE A 88 -10.94 3.24 1.32
N GLN A 89 -11.10 4.50 0.89
CA GLN A 89 -12.32 5.28 1.17
C GLN A 89 -13.57 4.67 0.52
N GLU A 90 -13.44 4.12 -0.68
CA GLU A 90 -14.51 3.41 -1.37
C GLU A 90 -14.90 2.10 -0.65
N LEU A 91 -13.90 1.28 -0.32
CA LEU A 91 -14.09 -0.05 0.28
C LEU A 91 -14.53 0.02 1.75
N LYS A 92 -14.23 1.13 2.44
CA LYS A 92 -14.56 1.39 3.85
C LYS A 92 -14.22 0.18 4.74
N PRO A 93 -12.98 -0.32 4.76
CA PRO A 93 -12.64 -1.48 5.58
C PRO A 93 -12.85 -1.17 7.07
N HIS A 94 -13.32 -2.16 7.81
CA HIS A 94 -13.43 -2.08 9.28
C HIS A 94 -12.11 -2.44 9.95
N VAL A 95 -11.31 -3.29 9.30
CA VAL A 95 -10.02 -3.77 9.77
C VAL A 95 -9.03 -3.64 8.62
N ILE A 96 -7.90 -3.00 8.88
CA ILE A 96 -6.76 -2.96 7.96
C ILE A 96 -5.60 -3.71 8.62
N VAL A 97 -5.03 -4.68 7.92
CA VAL A 97 -3.92 -5.52 8.40
C VAL A 97 -2.73 -5.44 7.46
N THR A 98 -1.55 -5.64 8.03
CA THR A 98 -0.23 -5.63 7.38
C THR A 98 0.68 -6.60 8.10
N TYR A 99 1.84 -6.93 7.53
CA TYR A 99 2.89 -7.64 8.24
C TYR A 99 4.04 -6.67 8.56
N ASN A 100 4.29 -6.41 9.85
CA ASN A 100 5.30 -5.43 10.31
C ASN A 100 5.03 -3.96 9.88
N GLY A 101 3.79 -3.63 9.48
CA GLY A 101 3.47 -2.32 8.91
C GLY A 101 3.58 -1.13 9.86
N ASP A 102 3.48 -1.32 11.18
CA ASP A 102 3.74 -0.24 12.14
C ASP A 102 5.19 0.26 12.09
N LYS A 103 6.13 -0.61 11.69
CA LYS A 103 7.57 -0.29 11.61
C LYS A 103 8.04 0.03 10.20
N PHE A 104 7.26 -0.34 9.17
CA PHE A 104 7.64 -0.18 7.77
C PHE A 104 6.51 0.46 6.97
N ASP A 105 5.47 -0.29 6.60
CA ASP A 105 4.47 0.13 5.61
C ASP A 105 3.81 1.48 5.92
N TRP A 106 3.22 1.64 7.12
CA TRP A 106 2.50 2.86 7.47
C TRP A 106 3.40 4.09 7.58
N PRO A 107 4.54 4.05 8.31
CA PRO A 107 5.51 5.15 8.28
C PRO A 107 5.96 5.50 6.85
N TYR A 108 6.21 4.49 6.01
CA TYR A 108 6.68 4.70 4.65
C TYR A 108 5.63 5.40 3.79
N VAL A 109 4.40 4.87 3.75
CA VAL A 109 3.27 5.47 3.03
C VAL A 109 3.00 6.89 3.53
N GLU A 110 3.02 7.13 4.84
CA GLU A 110 2.81 8.47 5.40
C GLU A 110 3.88 9.46 4.94
N THR A 111 5.17 9.08 4.97
CA THR A 111 6.27 9.92 4.48
C THR A 111 6.16 10.20 2.99
N ARG A 112 5.83 9.19 2.17
CA ARG A 112 5.65 9.41 0.71
C ARG A 112 4.45 10.31 0.42
N CYS A 113 3.33 10.12 1.11
CA CYS A 113 2.15 10.98 1.01
C CYS A 113 2.45 12.45 1.34
N LYS A 114 3.27 12.71 2.37
CA LYS A 114 3.67 14.10 2.77
C LYS A 114 4.41 14.87 1.69
N LYS A 115 4.96 14.22 0.66
CA LYS A 115 5.59 14.90 -0.48
C LYS A 115 4.58 15.61 -1.39
N TYR A 116 3.31 15.27 -1.27
CA TYR A 116 2.23 15.82 -2.08
C TYR A 116 1.25 16.59 -1.18
N THR A 117 1.19 17.91 -1.35
CA THR A 117 0.50 18.85 -0.44
C THR A 117 -0.95 18.47 -0.09
N TYR A 118 -1.66 17.80 -1.01
CA TYR A 118 -3.06 17.45 -0.87
C TYR A 118 -3.31 16.02 -0.35
N LEU A 119 -2.27 15.18 -0.21
CA LEU A 119 -2.37 13.77 0.16
C LEU A 119 -1.99 13.57 1.63
N ASN A 120 -2.80 14.13 2.54
CA ASN A 120 -2.61 13.92 3.97
C ASN A 120 -3.37 12.69 4.46
N LEU A 121 -2.64 11.63 4.84
CA LEU A 121 -3.20 10.33 5.23
C LEU A 121 -4.18 10.42 6.41
N TYR A 122 -3.88 11.26 7.40
CA TYR A 122 -4.75 11.46 8.57
C TYR A 122 -6.08 12.11 8.18
N SER A 123 -6.05 13.16 7.36
CA SER A 123 -7.28 13.83 6.91
C SER A 123 -8.16 12.93 6.03
N HIS A 124 -7.57 12.02 5.26
CA HIS A 124 -8.31 11.16 4.32
C HIS A 124 -8.81 9.87 4.96
N LEU A 125 -8.00 9.24 5.82
CA LEU A 125 -8.25 7.90 6.36
C LEU A 125 -8.31 7.85 7.89
N GLY A 126 -7.97 8.93 8.59
CA GLY A 126 -7.84 8.93 10.06
C GLY A 126 -6.59 8.21 10.56
N ILE A 127 -5.67 7.83 9.67
CA ILE A 127 -4.47 7.05 10.00
C ILE A 127 -3.28 8.00 10.17
N ARG A 128 -2.54 7.81 11.25
CA ARG A 128 -1.31 8.54 11.55
C ARG A 128 -0.28 7.58 12.11
N SER A 129 0.93 7.63 11.56
CA SER A 129 2.04 6.86 12.14
C SER A 129 2.49 7.49 13.46
N THR A 130 2.67 6.64 14.48
CA THR A 130 3.29 7.05 15.75
C THR A 130 4.80 6.79 15.77
N ALA A 131 5.37 6.26 14.68
CA ALA A 131 6.80 6.04 14.59
C ALA A 131 7.54 7.38 14.76
N GLN A 132 8.38 7.46 15.78
CA GLN A 132 9.27 8.60 15.94
C GLN A 132 10.24 8.62 14.74
N PRO A 133 10.58 9.80 14.19
CA PRO A 133 11.66 9.88 13.22
C PRO A 133 12.89 9.20 13.83
N ALA A 134 13.52 8.31 13.07
CA ALA A 134 14.72 7.63 13.51
C ALA A 134 15.70 8.69 14.02
N ALA A 135 16.12 8.55 15.28
CA ALA A 135 17.08 9.47 15.87
C ALA A 135 18.27 9.58 14.91
N THR A 136 18.61 10.80 14.52
CA THR A 136 19.84 11.09 13.81
C THR A 136 20.98 10.53 14.63
N VAL A 137 21.53 9.40 14.20
CA VAL A 137 22.79 8.88 14.74
C VAL A 137 23.85 9.84 14.23
N ASN A 138 24.26 10.77 15.10
CA ASN A 138 25.42 11.63 14.91
C ASN A 138 26.70 10.80 14.80
#